data_AF-E2PXN8-F1
#
_entry.id   AF-E2PXN8-F1
#
_cell.length_a   1.000
_cell.length_b   1.000
_cell.length_c   1.000
_cell.angle_alpha   90.00
_cell.angle_beta   90.00
_cell.angle_gamma   90.00
#
_symmetry.space_group_name_H-M   'P 1'
#
loop_
_entity.id
_entity.type
_entity.pdbx_description
1 polymer ?
#
loop_
_entity_poly.entity_id
_entity_poly.type
_entity_poly.pdbx_seq_one_letter_code
_entity_poly.pdbx_strand_id
1 'polypeptide(L)'
;MRNGGFPAFRASTAGRSLANLTAMSQEQLPASPPAYDQLLEELRNIRRPGLAGLRGGGHTALRTAALAGGFCGGPDDIPAGIEALLKAAVRRLGEGDLLGRAAAHTFGLLPDRRGAPAPDRRKMAAAVYGVTSERFRKHQEPQVLQQLAEAVLAVLREPPVAALPPAALGATGPERPPKRIEQVPVGGRGTVTLHVSPVELLRDIDVLVSSENVYLEMSKTFRPTVSGSLRLAAAVRDPAGEIVDDVLVRELGAWLRTHGRPGLPVRPGTVVPTSSGALAVRGIRRIYHAAVVVPHEDGYRVDPSSIARAVSACFALAREESERGGTPLRSICFPLLGAGHGGLDRALSATWLRWAIRDELAKDPDRQVHLVVRDRATADAIRPR
;
A
#
# COMPACT_ATOMS: atom_id res chain seq x y z
N MET A 1 -26.48 -35.82 90.84
CA MET A 1 -27.87 -35.56 90.39
C MET A 1 -27.82 -35.01 88.96
N ARG A 2 -28.46 -35.73 88.03
CA ARG A 2 -29.13 -35.31 86.77
C ARG A 2 -28.64 -34.02 86.08
N ASN A 3 -28.06 -34.12 84.89
CA ASN A 3 -28.67 -34.19 83.54
C ASN A 3 -29.09 -32.83 82.94
N GLY A 4 -28.53 -32.52 81.78
CA GLY A 4 -29.34 -32.38 80.56
C GLY A 4 -29.37 -31.02 79.85
N GLY A 5 -28.96 -31.04 78.57
CA GLY A 5 -29.81 -30.49 77.50
C GLY A 5 -29.40 -29.18 76.83
N PHE A 6 -28.75 -29.31 75.66
CA PHE A 6 -28.76 -28.39 74.51
C PHE A 6 -30.20 -27.95 74.10
N PRO A 7 -30.44 -26.80 73.39
CA PRO A 7 -30.08 -26.69 71.97
C PRO A 7 -29.71 -25.29 71.41
N ALA A 8 -29.10 -25.33 70.23
CA ALA A 8 -28.85 -24.20 69.34
C ALA A 8 -30.08 -23.87 68.48
N PHE A 9 -30.37 -22.59 68.21
CA PHE A 9 -31.08 -22.14 67.00
C PHE A 9 -30.83 -20.65 66.67
N ARG A 10 -30.37 -20.44 65.43
CA ARG A 10 -30.40 -19.26 64.53
C ARG A 10 -30.44 -17.82 65.09
N ALA A 11 -29.46 -17.01 64.65
CA ALA A 11 -29.64 -15.58 64.44
C ALA A 11 -29.34 -15.23 62.96
N SER A 12 -30.35 -14.67 62.30
CA SER A 12 -30.24 -14.00 61.01
C SER A 12 -30.17 -12.50 61.25
N THR A 13 -29.48 -11.83 60.32
CA THR A 13 -29.63 -10.45 59.86
C THR A 13 -28.84 -9.32 60.55
N ALA A 14 -27.92 -8.80 59.73
CA ALA A 14 -27.63 -7.40 59.45
C ALA A 14 -26.78 -6.59 60.45
N GLY A 15 -25.57 -6.23 59.97
CA GLY A 15 -24.73 -5.24 60.65
C GLY A 15 -23.43 -4.94 59.93
N ARG A 16 -23.52 -4.30 58.75
CA ARG A 16 -22.48 -3.46 58.10
C ARG A 16 -21.17 -4.15 57.69
N SER A 17 -21.15 -4.65 56.44
CA SER A 17 -19.91 -4.89 55.70
C SER A 17 -19.46 -3.61 54.98
N LEU A 18 -18.19 -3.28 55.17
CA LEU A 18 -17.38 -2.24 54.53
C LEU A 18 -17.18 -2.48 53.01
N ALA A 19 -18.28 -2.56 52.25
CA ALA A 19 -18.22 -2.93 50.83
C ALA A 19 -18.86 -1.92 49.86
N ASN A 20 -19.12 -0.68 50.28
CA ASN A 20 -19.79 0.31 49.42
C ASN A 20 -19.05 1.66 49.34
N LEU A 21 -17.77 1.62 48.96
CA LEU A 21 -17.02 2.81 48.53
C LEU A 21 -16.11 2.48 47.33
N THR A 22 -16.65 1.73 46.36
CA THR A 22 -16.03 1.62 45.03
C THR A 22 -17.10 1.44 43.94
N ALA A 23 -18.15 2.26 44.00
CA ALA A 23 -19.09 2.42 42.89
C ALA A 23 -18.77 3.75 42.17
N MET A 24 -17.62 3.81 41.50
CA MET A 24 -17.41 4.76 40.41
C MET A 24 -17.44 3.97 39.11
N SER A 25 -18.61 4.00 38.49
CA SER A 25 -18.97 3.63 37.12
C SER A 25 -17.84 3.04 36.26
N GLN A 26 -17.62 1.73 36.38
CA GLN A 26 -17.11 0.96 35.25
C GLN A 26 -18.23 0.90 34.21
N GLU A 27 -18.21 1.85 33.28
CA GLU A 27 -18.92 1.72 32.00
C GLU A 27 -18.46 0.41 31.36
N GLN A 28 -19.29 -0.63 31.47
CA GLN A 28 -19.14 -1.87 30.73
C GLN A 28 -19.27 -1.54 29.24
N LEU A 29 -18.12 -1.41 28.59
CA LEU A 29 -18.03 -1.19 27.15
C LEU A 29 -18.59 -2.43 26.42
N PRO A 30 -19.48 -2.25 25.43
CA PRO A 30 -20.08 -3.37 24.72
C PRO A 30 -19.01 -4.15 23.95
N ALA A 31 -19.12 -5.49 23.97
CA ALA A 31 -18.19 -6.43 23.35
C ALA A 31 -18.24 -6.47 21.81
N SER A 32 -18.86 -5.48 21.16
CA SER A 32 -19.05 -5.41 19.71
C SER A 32 -18.36 -4.17 19.14
N PRO A 33 -17.75 -4.27 17.95
CA PRO A 33 -17.10 -3.12 17.32
C PRO A 33 -18.11 -1.98 17.08
N PRO A 34 -17.69 -0.71 17.18
CA PRO A 34 -18.58 0.44 17.01
C PRO A 34 -19.16 0.49 15.59
N ALA A 35 -20.37 1.04 15.47
CA ALA A 35 -20.99 1.23 14.17
C ALA A 35 -20.36 2.42 13.41
N TYR A 36 -20.43 2.38 12.08
CA TYR A 36 -19.90 3.43 11.21
C TYR A 36 -20.46 4.83 11.55
N ASP A 37 -21.77 4.95 11.74
CA ASP A 37 -22.43 6.24 11.98
C ASP A 37 -21.97 6.88 13.30
N GLN A 38 -21.73 6.06 14.33
CA GLN A 38 -21.22 6.51 15.63
C GLN A 38 -19.79 7.06 15.51
N LEU A 39 -18.93 6.38 14.74
CA LEU A 39 -17.57 6.86 14.46
C LEU A 39 -17.58 8.16 13.65
N LEU A 40 -18.45 8.26 12.64
CA LEU A 40 -18.56 9.45 11.81
C LEU A 40 -19.04 10.67 12.60
N GLU A 41 -19.98 10.48 13.52
CA GLU A 41 -20.46 11.53 14.42
C GLU A 41 -19.36 12.02 15.36
N GLU A 42 -18.62 11.12 16.00
CA GLU A 42 -17.52 11.49 16.90
C GLU A 42 -16.36 12.17 16.16
N LEU A 43 -16.04 11.73 14.93
CA LEU A 43 -15.07 12.41 14.08
C LEU A 43 -15.50 13.84 13.74
N ARG A 44 -16.79 14.09 13.50
CA ARG A 44 -17.33 15.46 13.31
C ARG A 44 -17.17 16.30 14.59
N ASN A 45 -17.39 15.70 15.75
CA ASN A 45 -17.27 16.36 17.04
C ASN A 45 -15.82 16.71 17.39
N ILE A 46 -14.86 15.83 17.05
CA ILE A 46 -13.41 16.08 17.25
C ILE A 46 -12.84 17.06 16.22
N ARG A 47 -13.40 17.13 15.01
CA ARG A 47 -12.88 17.97 13.92
C ARG A 47 -12.69 19.44 14.31
N ARG A 48 -13.53 20.00 15.19
CA ARG A 48 -13.39 21.39 15.69
C ARG A 48 -12.31 21.52 16.77
N PRO A 49 -12.40 20.87 17.94
CA PRO A 49 -11.40 21.00 19.00
C PRO A 49 -10.04 20.37 18.64
N GLY A 50 -9.99 19.43 17.68
CA GLY A 50 -8.77 18.71 17.30
C GLY A 50 -8.32 17.74 18.40
N LEU A 51 -7.07 17.25 18.31
CA LEU A 51 -6.51 16.30 19.29
C LEU A 51 -6.53 16.83 20.73
N ALA A 52 -6.49 18.15 20.94
CA ALA A 52 -6.61 18.76 22.26
C ALA A 52 -7.98 18.48 22.93
N GLY A 53 -9.03 18.25 22.13
CA GLY A 53 -10.38 17.94 22.60
C GLY A 53 -10.61 16.49 23.02
N LEU A 54 -9.64 15.60 22.83
CA LEU A 54 -9.80 14.18 23.19
C LEU A 54 -9.94 13.96 24.70
N ARG A 55 -9.49 14.91 25.53
CA ARG A 55 -9.60 14.87 27.00
C ARG A 55 -10.97 15.33 27.53
N GLY A 56 -11.82 15.90 26.69
CA GLY A 56 -13.09 16.52 27.09
C GLY A 56 -14.26 15.57 27.37
N GLY A 57 -14.06 14.24 27.26
CA GLY A 57 -15.12 13.24 27.34
C GLY A 57 -16.04 13.22 26.10
N GLY A 58 -16.74 12.11 25.87
CA GLY A 58 -17.73 11.99 24.78
C GLY A 58 -17.28 11.28 23.49
N HIS A 59 -16.22 10.46 23.54
CA HIS A 59 -15.70 9.70 22.39
C HIS A 59 -15.82 8.19 22.61
N THR A 60 -17.02 7.71 22.94
CA THR A 60 -17.27 6.33 23.35
C THR A 60 -17.01 5.33 22.21
N ALA A 61 -17.38 5.65 20.98
CA ALA A 61 -17.14 4.81 19.81
C ALA A 61 -15.65 4.73 19.46
N LEU A 62 -14.94 5.87 19.45
CA LEU A 62 -13.49 5.90 19.22
C LEU A 62 -12.69 5.26 20.35
N ARG A 63 -13.14 5.39 21.60
CA ARG A 63 -12.59 4.66 22.75
C ARG A 63 -12.77 3.15 22.56
N THR A 64 -13.97 2.72 22.19
CA THR A 64 -14.27 1.31 21.95
C THR A 64 -13.43 0.76 20.80
N ALA A 65 -13.26 1.53 19.71
CA ALA A 65 -12.36 1.19 18.62
C ALA A 65 -10.89 1.11 19.06
N ALA A 66 -10.39 2.09 19.81
CA ALA A 66 -9.00 2.08 20.27
C ALA A 66 -8.70 0.86 21.14
N LEU A 67 -9.63 0.49 22.04
CA LEU A 67 -9.53 -0.71 22.86
C LEU A 67 -9.61 -1.99 22.02
N ALA A 68 -10.59 -2.10 21.13
CA ALA A 68 -10.76 -3.27 20.27
C ALA A 68 -9.57 -3.50 19.31
N GLY A 69 -8.93 -2.42 18.86
CA GLY A 69 -7.73 -2.46 18.03
C GLY A 69 -6.42 -2.59 18.79
N GLY A 70 -6.45 -2.67 20.14
CA GLY A 70 -5.26 -2.79 20.97
C GLY A 70 -4.37 -1.54 21.01
N PHE A 71 -4.91 -0.36 20.73
CA PHE A 71 -4.17 0.91 20.75
C PHE A 71 -4.05 1.53 22.15
N CYS A 72 -4.83 1.03 23.12
CA CYS A 72 -4.72 1.39 24.53
C CYS A 72 -5.01 0.19 25.43
N GLY A 73 -4.35 0.14 26.59
CA GLY A 73 -4.48 -0.93 27.58
C GLY A 73 -5.35 -0.57 28.78
N GLY A 74 -5.73 0.69 28.96
CA GLY A 74 -6.51 1.15 30.11
C GLY A 74 -7.16 2.53 29.91
N PRO A 75 -7.74 3.11 30.98
CA PRO A 75 -8.37 4.42 30.90
C PRO A 75 -7.38 5.59 30.77
N ASP A 76 -6.15 5.44 31.26
CA ASP A 76 -5.16 6.51 31.33
C ASP A 76 -4.46 6.80 29.98
N ASP A 77 -4.47 5.84 29.05
CA ASP A 77 -3.86 5.95 27.72
C ASP A 77 -4.88 6.12 26.59
N ILE A 78 -6.19 6.25 26.89
CA ILE A 78 -7.26 6.40 25.89
C ILE A 78 -7.00 7.54 24.90
N PRO A 79 -6.67 8.78 25.30
CA PRO A 79 -6.47 9.86 24.33
C PRO A 79 -5.28 9.59 23.39
N ALA A 80 -4.22 8.96 23.90
CA ALA A 80 -3.06 8.57 23.11
C ALA A 80 -3.39 7.39 22.17
N GLY A 81 -4.19 6.43 22.64
CA GLY A 81 -4.68 5.30 21.86
C GLY A 81 -5.61 5.73 20.73
N ILE A 82 -6.53 6.66 20.97
CA ILE A 82 -7.38 7.25 19.93
C ILE A 82 -6.50 8.01 18.92
N GLU A 83 -5.52 8.80 19.36
CA GLU A 83 -4.59 9.47 18.46
C GLU A 83 -3.80 8.47 17.60
N ALA A 84 -3.34 7.36 18.18
CA ALA A 84 -2.62 6.30 17.48
C ALA A 84 -3.50 5.55 16.48
N LEU A 85 -4.76 5.27 16.84
CA LEU A 85 -5.77 4.69 15.97
C LEU A 85 -6.05 5.61 14.77
N LEU A 86 -6.27 6.91 15.01
CA LEU A 86 -6.51 7.87 13.93
C LEU A 86 -5.29 8.00 13.01
N LYS A 87 -4.06 7.96 13.55
CA LYS A 87 -2.84 7.89 12.73
C LYS A 87 -2.77 6.59 11.91
N ALA A 88 -3.16 5.45 12.47
CA ALA A 88 -3.22 4.19 11.75
C ALA A 88 -4.27 4.23 10.62
N ALA A 89 -5.45 4.79 10.88
CA ALA A 89 -6.49 4.98 9.89
C ALA A 89 -6.06 5.96 8.78
N VAL A 90 -5.40 7.07 9.11
CA VAL A 90 -4.83 8.01 8.13
C VAL A 90 -3.71 7.37 7.32
N ARG A 91 -2.85 6.54 7.93
CA ARG A 91 -1.85 5.73 7.20
C ARG A 91 -2.49 4.83 6.17
N ARG A 92 -3.63 4.22 6.53
CA ARG A 92 -4.41 3.36 5.63
C ARG A 92 -5.01 4.14 4.46
N LEU A 93 -5.52 5.34 4.70
CA LEU A 93 -5.96 6.26 3.64
C LEU A 93 -4.80 6.72 2.73
N GLY A 94 -3.56 6.56 3.20
CA GLY A 94 -2.34 6.86 2.47
C GLY A 94 -1.77 8.23 2.86
N GLU A 95 -0.66 8.24 3.58
CA GLU A 95 0.02 9.47 4.03
C GLU A 95 0.50 10.38 2.89
N GLY A 96 0.61 9.84 1.67
CA GLY A 96 0.94 10.58 0.45
C GLY A 96 -0.25 10.86 -0.48
N ASP A 97 -1.44 10.38 -0.17
CA ASP A 97 -2.66 10.66 -0.93
C ASP A 97 -3.33 11.98 -0.46
N LEU A 98 -4.07 12.64 -1.35
CA LEU A 98 -4.79 13.88 -1.03
C LEU A 98 -5.74 13.65 0.15
N LEU A 99 -6.40 12.49 0.19
CA LEU A 99 -7.36 12.12 1.22
C LEU A 99 -6.69 11.90 2.58
N GLY A 100 -5.62 11.09 2.66
CA GLY A 100 -4.88 10.87 3.89
C GLY A 100 -4.16 12.12 4.40
N ARG A 101 -3.55 12.92 3.51
CA ARG A 101 -2.94 14.21 3.88
C ARG A 101 -3.98 15.21 4.37
N ALA A 102 -5.11 15.34 3.68
CA ALA A 102 -6.18 16.21 4.12
C ALA A 102 -6.78 15.75 5.45
N ALA A 103 -6.90 14.44 5.69
CA ALA A 103 -7.31 13.89 6.98
C ALA A 103 -6.28 14.24 8.09
N ALA A 104 -4.99 14.04 7.82
CA ALA A 104 -3.91 14.38 8.75
C ALA A 104 -3.94 15.87 9.14
N HIS A 105 -4.13 16.76 8.16
CA HIS A 105 -4.27 18.21 8.40
C HIS A 105 -5.57 18.55 9.13
N THR A 106 -6.70 17.95 8.74
CA THR A 106 -8.04 18.21 9.33
C THR A 106 -8.03 17.94 10.84
N PHE A 107 -7.39 16.84 11.25
CA PHE A 107 -7.33 16.40 12.65
C PHE A 107 -6.07 16.85 13.40
N GLY A 108 -5.08 17.43 12.71
CA GLY A 108 -3.85 17.91 13.33
C GLY A 108 -2.92 16.77 13.77
N LEU A 109 -2.91 15.66 13.02
CA LEU A 109 -2.12 14.46 13.34
C LEU A 109 -0.62 14.60 13.03
N LEU A 110 -0.22 15.68 12.36
CA LEU A 110 1.17 15.97 12.02
C LEU A 110 1.93 16.54 13.23
N PRO A 111 3.22 16.18 13.43
CA PRO A 111 4.00 16.52 14.63
C PRO A 111 4.02 18.02 14.99
N ASP A 112 4.02 18.89 13.98
CA ASP A 112 4.07 20.35 14.11
C ASP A 112 2.69 21.04 14.15
N ARG A 113 1.59 20.26 14.11
CA ARG A 113 0.22 20.80 13.91
C ARG A 113 -0.79 20.39 14.96
N ARG A 114 -0.36 19.71 16.02
CA ARG A 114 -1.21 19.22 17.12
C ARG A 114 -2.05 20.33 17.77
N GLY A 115 -1.48 21.53 17.91
CA GLY A 115 -2.13 22.69 18.53
C GLY A 115 -2.74 23.70 17.55
N ALA A 116 -2.70 23.43 16.23
CA ALA A 116 -3.16 24.40 15.24
C ALA A 116 -4.69 24.63 15.36
N PRO A 117 -5.19 25.89 15.30
CA PRO A 117 -6.63 26.19 15.32
C PRO A 117 -7.42 25.50 14.19
N ALA A 118 -8.70 25.22 14.44
CA ALA A 118 -9.57 24.53 13.47
C ALA A 118 -9.70 25.21 12.08
N PRO A 119 -9.71 26.57 11.99
CA PRO A 119 -9.67 27.26 10.70
C PRO A 119 -8.38 27.02 9.92
N ASP A 120 -7.22 27.00 10.60
CA ASP A 120 -5.91 26.81 9.98
C ASP A 120 -5.74 25.37 9.50
N ARG A 121 -6.15 24.40 10.31
CA ARG A 121 -6.20 22.98 9.91
C ARG A 121 -7.04 22.78 8.64
N ARG A 122 -8.19 23.45 8.55
CA ARG A 122 -9.05 23.42 7.36
C ARG A 122 -8.37 24.06 6.16
N LYS A 123 -7.74 25.21 6.33
CA LYS A 123 -7.01 25.91 5.26
C LYS A 123 -5.90 25.03 4.69
N MET A 124 -5.16 24.34 5.56
CA MET A 124 -4.11 23.41 5.14
C MET A 124 -4.68 22.18 4.42
N ALA A 125 -5.76 21.58 4.94
CA ALA A 125 -6.42 20.46 4.28
C ALA A 125 -7.01 20.86 2.90
N ALA A 126 -7.55 22.07 2.78
CA ALA A 126 -8.02 22.61 1.51
C ALA A 126 -6.88 22.83 0.50
N ALA A 127 -5.71 23.29 0.98
CA ALA A 127 -4.53 23.47 0.15
C ALA A 127 -4.00 22.15 -0.44
N VAL A 128 -4.17 21.02 0.26
CA VAL A 128 -3.85 19.69 -0.28
C VAL A 128 -4.61 19.44 -1.58
N TYR A 129 -5.90 19.79 -1.63
CA TYR A 129 -6.76 19.63 -2.82
C TYR A 129 -6.66 20.80 -3.82
N GLY A 130 -5.88 21.85 -3.53
CA GLY A 130 -5.83 23.06 -4.36
C GLY A 130 -7.17 23.82 -4.41
N VAL A 131 -7.98 23.77 -3.34
CA VAL A 131 -9.30 24.43 -3.28
C VAL A 131 -9.38 25.43 -2.12
N THR A 132 -10.39 26.30 -2.15
CA THR A 132 -10.65 27.22 -1.04
C THR A 132 -11.18 26.49 0.19
N SER A 133 -10.94 27.04 1.38
CA SER A 133 -11.44 26.48 2.65
C SER A 133 -12.95 26.28 2.66
N GLU A 134 -13.71 27.16 2.00
CA GLU A 134 -15.16 27.06 1.92
C GLU A 134 -15.62 25.96 0.96
N ARG A 135 -14.93 25.78 -0.17
CA ARG A 135 -15.20 24.65 -1.08
C ARG A 135 -14.86 23.32 -0.40
N PHE A 136 -13.71 23.26 0.26
CA PHE A 136 -13.30 22.10 1.06
C PHE A 136 -14.35 21.72 2.10
N ARG A 137 -14.84 22.71 2.88
CA ARG A 137 -15.88 22.51 3.90
C ARG A 137 -17.14 21.86 3.33
N LYS A 138 -17.57 22.26 2.13
CA LYS A 138 -18.83 21.80 1.52
C LYS A 138 -18.73 20.45 0.83
N HIS A 139 -17.58 20.12 0.24
CA HIS A 139 -17.47 18.96 -0.65
C HIS A 139 -16.44 17.92 -0.18
N GLN A 140 -15.22 18.32 0.17
CA GLN A 140 -14.14 17.39 0.51
C GLN A 140 -14.12 17.01 1.99
N GLU A 141 -14.43 17.93 2.91
CA GLU A 141 -14.42 17.68 4.36
C GLU A 141 -15.40 16.56 4.77
N PRO A 142 -16.64 16.49 4.25
CA PRO A 142 -17.52 15.35 4.52
C PRO A 142 -16.95 14.01 4.02
N GLN A 143 -16.34 13.99 2.84
CA GLN A 143 -15.72 12.80 2.24
C GLN A 143 -14.52 12.33 3.07
N VAL A 144 -13.66 13.26 3.51
CA VAL A 144 -12.53 12.97 4.41
C VAL A 144 -12.99 12.31 5.70
N LEU A 145 -14.10 12.79 6.29
CA LEU A 145 -14.66 12.22 7.52
C LEU A 145 -15.24 10.82 7.32
N GLN A 146 -16.01 10.62 6.25
CA GLN A 146 -16.60 9.32 5.88
C GLN A 146 -15.52 8.27 5.65
N GLN A 147 -14.53 8.60 4.81
CA GLN A 147 -13.43 7.69 4.49
C GLN A 147 -12.54 7.38 5.70
N LEU A 148 -12.35 8.35 6.61
CA LEU A 148 -11.62 8.09 7.85
C LEU A 148 -12.38 7.16 8.80
N ALA A 149 -13.71 7.26 8.88
CA ALA A 149 -14.54 6.33 9.67
C ALA A 149 -14.45 4.89 9.11
N GLU A 150 -14.53 4.73 7.78
CA GLU A 150 -14.31 3.45 7.10
C GLU A 150 -12.90 2.88 7.36
N ALA A 151 -11.87 3.73 7.30
CA ALA A 151 -10.50 3.32 7.56
C ALA A 151 -10.30 2.86 9.01
N VAL A 152 -10.97 3.50 10.00
CA VAL A 152 -10.97 3.04 11.39
C VAL A 152 -11.57 1.64 11.50
N LEU A 153 -12.74 1.38 10.89
CA LEU A 153 -13.34 0.04 10.91
C LEU A 153 -12.47 -1.01 10.20
N ALA A 154 -11.80 -0.62 9.12
CA ALA A 154 -10.89 -1.51 8.41
C ALA A 154 -9.66 -1.87 9.25
N VAL A 155 -9.13 -0.92 10.03
CA VAL A 155 -8.06 -1.18 11.01
C VAL A 155 -8.52 -2.18 12.08
N LEU A 156 -9.80 -2.15 12.49
CA LEU A 156 -10.35 -3.09 13.47
C LEU A 156 -10.61 -4.51 12.93
N ARG A 157 -10.83 -4.66 11.62
CA ARG A 157 -11.12 -5.95 10.98
C ARG A 157 -9.85 -6.76 10.70
N GLU A 158 -8.70 -6.11 10.70
CA GLU A 158 -7.41 -6.77 10.65
C GLU A 158 -7.04 -7.23 12.08
N PRO A 159 -6.74 -8.52 12.31
CA PRO A 159 -6.40 -8.99 13.64
C PRO A 159 -5.21 -8.20 14.17
N PRO A 160 -5.24 -7.76 15.44
CA PRO A 160 -4.10 -7.06 16.02
C PRO A 160 -2.92 -8.03 15.98
N VAL A 161 -1.88 -7.68 15.23
CA VAL A 161 -0.57 -8.28 15.42
C VAL A 161 -0.20 -7.91 16.85
N ALA A 162 -0.36 -8.86 17.78
CA ALA A 162 -0.12 -8.68 19.20
C ALA A 162 1.18 -7.90 19.41
N ALA A 163 1.11 -6.87 20.24
CA ALA A 163 2.19 -5.94 20.53
C ALA A 163 3.49 -6.70 20.82
N LEU A 164 4.36 -6.77 19.82
CA LEU A 164 5.76 -7.11 20.01
C LEU A 164 6.44 -5.88 20.63
N PRO A 165 7.41 -6.09 21.55
CA PRO A 165 8.16 -5.02 22.21
C PRO A 165 8.84 -4.09 21.19
N PRO A 166 9.33 -2.90 21.60
CA PRO A 166 9.84 -1.84 20.71
C PRO A 166 11.17 -2.18 20.01
N ALA A 167 11.18 -3.29 19.29
CA ALA A 167 12.23 -3.82 18.41
C ALA A 167 11.71 -4.04 16.98
N ALA A 168 10.54 -3.50 16.61
CA ALA A 168 9.93 -3.66 15.28
C ALA A 168 9.93 -2.39 14.42
N LEU A 169 10.77 -1.41 14.75
CA LEU A 169 11.39 -0.54 13.74
C LEU A 169 12.68 -1.22 13.30
N GLY A 170 12.62 -2.02 12.23
CA GLY A 170 13.80 -2.68 11.69
C GLY A 170 14.03 -4.09 12.21
N ALA A 171 13.27 -5.04 11.67
CA ALA A 171 13.82 -6.35 11.40
C ALA A 171 13.28 -6.79 10.03
N THR A 172 14.03 -6.44 9.00
CA THR A 172 14.25 -7.38 7.90
C THR A 172 14.46 -8.75 8.55
N GLY A 173 13.47 -9.67 8.47
CA GLY A 173 13.80 -11.09 8.63
C GLY A 173 15.01 -11.31 7.74
N PRO A 174 16.09 -11.94 8.25
CA PRO A 174 17.47 -11.70 7.82
C PRO A 174 17.46 -11.46 6.32
N GLU A 175 17.74 -10.23 5.89
CA GLU A 175 17.63 -9.82 4.49
C GLU A 175 18.58 -10.74 3.73
N ARG A 176 18.03 -11.87 3.25
CA ARG A 176 18.83 -12.88 2.61
C ARG A 176 19.30 -12.21 1.34
N PRO A 177 20.61 -12.24 1.04
CA PRO A 177 21.14 -11.56 -0.12
C PRO A 177 20.33 -11.96 -1.37
N PRO A 178 20.11 -11.04 -2.32
CA PRO A 178 19.40 -11.31 -3.56
C PRO A 178 19.85 -12.65 -4.12
N LYS A 179 18.93 -13.61 -4.22
CA LYS A 179 19.25 -14.94 -4.69
C LYS A 179 18.73 -15.08 -6.11
N ARG A 180 19.65 -15.14 -7.07
CA ARG A 180 19.34 -15.66 -8.40
C ARG A 180 18.98 -17.14 -8.22
N ILE A 181 17.73 -17.49 -8.50
CA ILE A 181 17.25 -18.87 -8.44
C ILE A 181 17.21 -19.45 -9.85
N GLU A 182 17.47 -20.75 -9.91
CA GLU A 182 17.32 -21.75 -10.99
C GLU A 182 16.72 -21.27 -12.31
N GLN A 183 17.36 -21.69 -13.41
CA GLN A 183 16.72 -21.75 -14.73
C GLN A 183 15.43 -22.58 -14.62
N VAL A 184 14.29 -21.92 -14.79
CA VAL A 184 12.99 -22.59 -14.90
C VAL A 184 12.81 -22.96 -16.37
N PRO A 185 12.69 -24.26 -16.71
CA PRO A 185 12.36 -24.65 -18.07
C PRO A 185 10.97 -24.11 -18.43
N VAL A 186 10.84 -23.50 -19.60
CA VAL A 186 9.55 -22.98 -20.11
C VAL A 186 8.88 -23.95 -21.09
N GLY A 187 9.46 -25.13 -21.30
CA GLY A 187 9.02 -26.11 -22.30
C GLY A 187 9.45 -25.69 -23.71
N GLY A 188 10.01 -26.63 -24.49
CA GLY A 188 10.83 -26.27 -25.65
C GLY A 188 12.21 -25.73 -25.20
N ARG A 189 13.18 -25.62 -26.12
CA ARG A 189 14.61 -25.36 -25.87
C ARG A 189 14.98 -24.07 -25.10
N GLY A 190 14.01 -23.28 -24.60
CA GLY A 190 14.22 -22.03 -23.88
C GLY A 190 14.24 -22.19 -22.35
N THR A 191 15.14 -21.48 -21.68
CA THR A 191 15.18 -21.38 -20.21
C THR A 191 14.84 -19.96 -19.77
N VAL A 192 14.13 -19.83 -18.65
CA VAL A 192 13.87 -18.53 -18.00
C VAL A 192 14.59 -18.49 -16.67
N THR A 193 15.33 -17.41 -16.40
CA THR A 193 15.96 -17.20 -15.09
C THR A 193 14.98 -16.54 -14.12
N LEU A 194 14.72 -17.12 -12.96
CA LEU A 194 13.88 -16.51 -11.91
C LEU A 194 14.73 -15.79 -10.85
N HIS A 195 14.59 -14.48 -10.76
CA HIS A 195 15.21 -13.65 -9.72
C HIS A 195 14.25 -13.49 -8.54
N VAL A 196 14.73 -13.79 -7.33
CA VAL A 196 14.06 -13.40 -6.08
C VAL A 196 14.81 -12.22 -5.50
N SER A 197 14.37 -11.03 -5.90
CA SER A 197 15.06 -9.77 -5.64
C SER A 197 14.09 -8.60 -5.81
N PRO A 198 14.28 -7.48 -5.09
CA PRO A 198 13.78 -6.19 -5.55
C PRO A 198 14.25 -5.92 -6.99
N VAL A 199 13.36 -5.39 -7.82
CA VAL A 199 13.61 -5.16 -9.25
C VAL A 199 14.70 -4.11 -9.48
N GLU A 200 14.77 -3.12 -8.60
CA GLU A 200 15.74 -2.03 -8.60
C GLU A 200 17.17 -2.53 -8.36
N LEU A 201 17.36 -3.72 -7.82
CA LEU A 201 18.68 -4.32 -7.55
C LEU A 201 19.23 -5.16 -8.71
N LEU A 202 18.43 -5.40 -9.76
CA LEU A 202 18.89 -6.14 -10.93
C LEU A 202 19.99 -5.39 -11.67
N ARG A 203 20.89 -6.15 -12.28
CA ARG A 203 22.06 -5.66 -13.04
C ARG A 203 22.28 -6.53 -14.26
N ASP A 204 22.95 -5.98 -15.26
CA ASP A 204 23.39 -6.67 -16.47
C ASP A 204 22.23 -7.32 -17.26
N ILE A 205 21.07 -6.66 -17.25
CA ILE A 205 19.88 -7.01 -18.03
C ILE A 205 19.53 -5.82 -18.90
N ASP A 206 19.44 -6.00 -20.21
CA ASP A 206 19.25 -4.90 -21.15
C ASP A 206 17.90 -4.19 -20.96
N VAL A 207 16.83 -4.95 -20.73
CA VAL A 207 15.46 -4.41 -20.62
C VAL A 207 14.79 -4.88 -19.34
N LEU A 208 14.30 -3.92 -18.54
CA LEU A 208 13.36 -4.21 -17.46
C LEU A 208 11.95 -3.78 -17.86
N VAL A 209 10.96 -4.64 -17.63
CA VAL A 209 9.57 -4.35 -17.91
C VAL A 209 8.89 -3.82 -16.65
N SER A 210 8.18 -2.70 -16.76
CA SER A 210 7.30 -2.19 -15.72
C SER A 210 5.84 -2.55 -16.04
N SER A 211 5.08 -2.92 -15.01
CA SER A 211 3.63 -3.15 -15.13
C SER A 211 2.90 -1.85 -14.85
N GLU A 212 2.26 -1.29 -15.87
CA GLU A 212 1.58 0.00 -15.80
C GLU A 212 0.08 -0.12 -16.04
N ASN A 213 -0.66 0.92 -15.66
CA ASN A 213 -2.04 1.08 -16.07
C ASN A 213 -2.16 1.54 -17.53
N VAL A 214 -3.37 1.47 -18.08
CA VAL A 214 -3.64 1.88 -19.48
C VAL A 214 -3.50 3.37 -19.74
N TYR A 215 -3.37 4.22 -18.72
CA TYR A 215 -3.02 5.63 -18.89
C TYR A 215 -1.50 5.85 -18.90
N LEU A 216 -0.72 4.78 -18.72
CA LEU A 216 0.74 4.82 -18.58
C LEU A 216 1.17 5.76 -17.44
N GLU A 217 0.35 5.86 -16.39
CA GLU A 217 0.68 6.66 -15.22
C GLU A 217 1.49 5.82 -14.25
N MET A 218 2.80 6.08 -14.20
CA MET A 218 3.69 5.40 -13.26
C MET A 218 3.24 5.61 -11.81
N SER A 219 3.35 4.54 -11.03
CA SER A 219 3.14 4.57 -9.60
C SER A 219 4.01 5.64 -8.92
N LYS A 220 3.55 6.13 -7.77
CA LYS A 220 4.38 7.02 -6.93
C LYS A 220 5.61 6.25 -6.45
N THR A 221 6.73 6.95 -6.33
CA THR A 221 8.06 6.39 -6.00
C THR A 221 8.13 5.70 -4.64
N PHE A 222 7.28 6.06 -3.69
CA PHE A 222 7.23 5.47 -2.35
C PHE A 222 6.22 4.31 -2.22
N ARG A 223 5.43 4.01 -3.26
CA ARG A 223 4.51 2.88 -3.24
C ARG A 223 5.29 1.60 -3.48
N PRO A 224 4.95 0.49 -2.78
CA PRO A 224 5.67 -0.79 -2.91
C PRO A 224 5.23 -1.54 -4.18
N THR A 225 5.43 -0.92 -5.35
CA THR A 225 5.11 -1.47 -6.67
C THR A 225 6.38 -1.53 -7.51
N VAL A 226 6.40 -2.44 -8.51
CA VAL A 226 7.49 -2.51 -9.49
C VAL A 226 7.67 -1.16 -10.20
N SER A 227 6.57 -0.54 -10.62
CA SER A 227 6.56 0.79 -11.24
C SER A 227 7.17 1.87 -10.35
N GLY A 228 6.78 1.92 -9.05
CA GLY A 228 7.31 2.87 -8.09
C GLY A 228 8.80 2.69 -7.82
N SER A 229 9.23 1.43 -7.62
CA SER A 229 10.65 1.08 -7.43
C SER A 229 11.49 1.45 -8.65
N LEU A 230 11.04 1.12 -9.86
CA LEU A 230 11.75 1.44 -11.10
C LEU A 230 11.84 2.96 -11.32
N ARG A 231 10.75 3.69 -11.10
CA ARG A 231 10.72 5.15 -11.17
C ARG A 231 11.74 5.79 -10.23
N LEU A 232 11.76 5.34 -8.98
CA LEU A 232 12.70 5.86 -7.97
C LEU A 232 14.15 5.53 -8.31
N ALA A 233 14.41 4.33 -8.83
CA ALA A 233 15.75 3.84 -9.13
C ALA A 233 16.33 4.41 -10.44
N ALA A 234 15.48 4.73 -11.41
CA ALA A 234 15.86 5.35 -12.67
C ALA A 234 16.02 6.87 -12.57
N ALA A 235 15.52 7.51 -11.51
CA ALA A 235 15.63 8.94 -11.30
C ALA A 235 17.11 9.39 -11.19
N VAL A 236 17.46 10.47 -11.87
CA VAL A 236 18.78 11.10 -11.75
C VAL A 236 18.79 11.98 -10.51
N ARG A 237 19.89 11.89 -9.75
CA ARG A 237 20.06 12.62 -8.51
C ARG A 237 21.26 13.54 -8.57
N ASP A 238 21.18 14.65 -7.84
CA ASP A 238 22.34 15.50 -7.58
C ASP A 238 23.24 14.88 -6.48
N PRO A 239 24.40 15.50 -6.18
CA PRO A 239 25.28 15.02 -5.10
C PRO A 239 24.65 15.06 -3.70
N ALA A 240 23.61 15.86 -3.47
CA ALA A 240 22.87 15.88 -2.21
C ALA A 240 21.87 14.71 -2.11
N GLY A 241 21.65 13.98 -3.21
CA GLY A 241 20.73 12.85 -3.30
C GLY A 241 19.31 13.24 -3.73
N GLU A 242 19.07 14.51 -4.04
CA GLU A 242 17.76 15.00 -4.47
C GLU A 242 17.48 14.60 -5.93
N ILE A 243 16.22 14.27 -6.23
CA ILE A 243 15.83 13.92 -7.60
C ILE A 243 15.79 15.19 -8.44
N VAL A 244 16.68 15.28 -9.43
CA VAL A 244 16.74 16.38 -10.40
C VAL A 244 16.06 16.05 -11.72
N ASP A 245 15.92 14.76 -12.05
CA ASP A 245 15.18 14.33 -13.23
C ASP A 245 14.45 13.00 -12.97
N ASP A 246 13.13 13.04 -13.10
CA ASP A 246 12.26 11.85 -13.14
C ASP A 246 12.17 11.37 -14.60
N VAL A 247 13.26 10.76 -15.05
CA VAL A 247 13.50 10.39 -16.45
C VAL A 247 12.32 9.62 -17.05
N LEU A 248 11.84 8.60 -16.35
CA LEU A 248 10.79 7.73 -16.87
C LEU A 248 9.47 8.48 -17.05
N VAL A 249 9.05 9.30 -16.08
CA VAL A 249 7.82 10.09 -16.19
C VAL A 249 7.94 11.16 -17.27
N ARG A 250 9.09 11.84 -17.36
CA ARG A 250 9.33 12.86 -18.38
C ARG A 250 9.24 12.28 -19.79
N GLU A 251 9.91 11.14 -20.03
CA GLU A 251 9.93 10.49 -21.34
C GLU A 251 8.59 9.84 -21.69
N LEU A 252 7.93 9.18 -20.74
CA LEU A 252 6.60 8.59 -20.95
C LEU A 252 5.56 9.68 -21.24
N GLY A 253 5.64 10.81 -20.53
CA GLY A 253 4.81 11.99 -20.82
C GLY A 253 5.10 12.59 -22.19
N ALA A 254 6.37 12.62 -22.62
CA ALA A 254 6.72 13.05 -23.98
C ALA A 254 6.15 12.09 -25.04
N TRP A 255 6.26 10.78 -24.82
CA TRP A 255 5.68 9.77 -25.70
C TRP A 255 4.16 9.95 -25.83
N LEU A 256 3.44 10.10 -24.72
CA LEU A 256 1.99 10.32 -24.70
C LEU A 256 1.60 11.56 -25.50
N ARG A 257 2.35 12.68 -25.38
CA ARG A 257 2.11 13.89 -26.17
C ARG A 257 2.33 13.67 -27.66
N THR A 258 3.46 13.06 -28.05
CA THR A 258 3.79 12.78 -29.45
C THR A 258 2.75 11.87 -30.12
N HIS A 259 2.11 10.99 -29.36
CA HIS A 259 1.09 10.06 -29.88
C HIS A 259 -0.36 10.53 -29.66
N GLY A 260 -0.57 11.78 -29.22
CA GLY A 260 -1.91 12.35 -29.04
C GLY A 260 -2.74 11.65 -27.95
N ARG A 261 -2.08 11.12 -26.91
CA ARG A 261 -2.69 10.43 -25.76
C ARG A 261 -2.52 11.11 -24.38
N PRO A 262 -2.29 12.43 -24.21
CA PRO A 262 -2.29 13.02 -22.87
C PRO A 262 -3.62 12.75 -22.13
N GLY A 263 -3.57 12.07 -20.99
CA GLY A 263 -4.76 11.73 -20.19
C GLY A 263 -5.73 10.74 -20.83
N LEU A 264 -5.35 10.11 -21.95
CA LEU A 264 -6.18 9.12 -22.64
C LEU A 264 -5.58 7.72 -22.48
N PRO A 265 -6.42 6.69 -22.37
CA PRO A 265 -5.92 5.33 -22.28
C PRO A 265 -5.32 4.88 -23.61
N VAL A 266 -4.26 4.09 -23.52
CA VAL A 266 -3.76 3.25 -24.60
C VAL A 266 -4.47 1.90 -24.59
N ARG A 267 -4.33 1.15 -25.67
CA ARG A 267 -4.87 -0.21 -25.74
C ARG A 267 -4.16 -1.11 -24.71
N PRO A 268 -4.88 -1.98 -23.97
CA PRO A 268 -4.21 -2.98 -23.14
C PRO A 268 -3.21 -3.83 -23.95
N GLY A 269 -2.04 -4.09 -23.38
CA GLY A 269 -0.92 -4.75 -24.06
C GLY A 269 -0.01 -3.80 -24.86
N THR A 270 -0.31 -2.51 -24.94
CA THR A 270 0.64 -1.52 -25.47
C THR A 270 1.88 -1.45 -24.59
N VAL A 271 3.05 -1.40 -25.22
CA VAL A 271 4.35 -1.27 -24.54
C VAL A 271 5.03 0.00 -25.04
N VAL A 272 5.51 0.82 -24.11
CA VAL A 272 6.21 2.07 -24.42
C VAL A 272 7.65 2.02 -23.91
N PRO A 273 8.67 2.22 -24.77
CA PRO A 273 10.05 2.28 -24.33
C PRO A 273 10.39 3.65 -23.74
N THR A 274 11.28 3.62 -22.74
CA THR A 274 12.01 4.78 -22.22
C THR A 274 13.47 4.40 -22.02
N SER A 275 14.35 5.39 -21.91
CA SER A 275 15.70 5.20 -21.41
C SER A 275 15.67 4.68 -19.96
N SER A 276 16.79 4.16 -19.49
CA SER A 276 16.90 3.60 -18.13
C SER A 276 17.28 4.62 -17.06
N GLY A 277 17.55 5.87 -17.44
CA GLY A 277 18.02 6.91 -16.52
C GLY A 277 19.23 6.44 -15.71
N ALA A 278 19.18 6.62 -14.39
CA ALA A 278 20.26 6.22 -13.48
C ALA A 278 20.51 4.70 -13.44
N LEU A 279 19.58 3.85 -13.90
CA LEU A 279 19.80 2.40 -13.99
C LEU A 279 20.80 2.01 -15.09
N ALA A 280 21.17 2.92 -15.99
CA ALA A 280 22.22 2.71 -16.99
C ALA A 280 23.54 2.22 -16.39
N VAL A 281 23.92 2.72 -15.21
CA VAL A 281 25.16 2.32 -14.51
C VAL A 281 25.13 0.87 -14.01
N ARG A 282 23.96 0.22 -14.04
CA ARG A 282 23.78 -1.19 -13.68
C ARG A 282 23.69 -2.09 -14.91
N GLY A 283 24.00 -1.58 -16.10
CA GLY A 283 23.87 -2.33 -17.35
C GLY A 283 22.43 -2.42 -17.87
N ILE A 284 21.48 -1.68 -17.27
CA ILE A 284 20.11 -1.60 -17.79
C ILE A 284 20.05 -0.57 -18.90
N ARG A 285 19.55 -0.94 -20.08
CA ARG A 285 19.54 -0.04 -21.24
C ARG A 285 18.18 0.59 -21.50
N ARG A 286 17.10 -0.13 -21.22
CA ARG A 286 15.72 0.31 -21.45
C ARG A 286 14.80 -0.07 -20.31
N ILE A 287 13.78 0.76 -20.11
CA ILE A 287 12.58 0.39 -19.35
C ILE A 287 11.40 0.35 -20.32
N TYR A 288 10.72 -0.80 -20.36
CA TYR A 288 9.52 -1.00 -21.17
C TYR A 288 8.29 -0.95 -20.28
N HIS A 289 7.41 0.01 -20.54
CA HIS A 289 6.17 0.24 -19.77
C HIS A 289 5.02 -0.52 -20.41
N ALA A 290 4.62 -1.64 -19.81
CA ALA A 290 3.55 -2.49 -20.31
C ALA A 290 2.20 -2.07 -19.70
N ALA A 291 1.31 -1.52 -20.52
CA ALA A 291 -0.05 -1.12 -20.15
C ALA A 291 -0.98 -2.33 -20.05
N VAL A 292 -1.07 -2.95 -18.87
CA VAL A 292 -1.87 -4.18 -18.64
C VAL A 292 -2.98 -4.00 -17.61
N VAL A 293 -2.90 -2.96 -16.78
CA VAL A 293 -3.85 -2.70 -15.71
C VAL A 293 -4.90 -1.67 -16.15
N VAL A 294 -6.17 -2.03 -16.10
CA VAL A 294 -7.28 -1.13 -16.44
C VAL A 294 -7.94 -0.66 -15.15
N PRO A 295 -7.95 0.65 -14.84
CA PRO A 295 -8.75 1.18 -13.74
C PRO A 295 -10.23 0.85 -13.92
N HIS A 296 -10.91 0.51 -12.83
CA HIS A 296 -12.35 0.24 -12.76
C HIS A 296 -12.93 0.90 -11.49
N GLU A 297 -14.25 0.93 -11.35
CA GLU A 297 -14.99 1.79 -10.41
C GLU A 297 -14.46 1.70 -8.97
N ASP A 298 -14.12 0.49 -8.51
CA ASP A 298 -13.59 0.23 -7.16
C ASP A 298 -12.16 -0.35 -7.15
N GLY A 299 -11.39 -0.17 -8.23
CA GLY A 299 -10.00 -0.64 -8.25
C GLY A 299 -9.44 -0.89 -9.64
N TYR A 300 -8.95 -2.10 -9.88
CA TYR A 300 -8.24 -2.46 -11.09
C TYR A 300 -8.69 -3.80 -11.63
N ARG A 301 -8.65 -3.92 -12.95
CA ARG A 301 -8.90 -5.15 -13.67
C ARG A 301 -7.77 -5.41 -14.66
N VAL A 302 -7.40 -6.67 -14.80
CA VAL A 302 -6.44 -7.13 -15.79
C VAL A 302 -7.12 -8.19 -16.64
N ASP A 303 -7.18 -7.95 -17.95
CA ASP A 303 -7.50 -9.01 -18.91
C ASP A 303 -6.23 -9.83 -19.15
N PRO A 304 -6.20 -11.13 -18.82
CA PRO A 304 -4.99 -11.95 -19.00
C PRO A 304 -4.46 -11.97 -20.44
N SER A 305 -5.32 -11.80 -21.45
CA SER A 305 -4.88 -11.70 -22.85
C SER A 305 -3.98 -10.48 -23.12
N SER A 306 -4.08 -9.43 -22.29
CA SER A 306 -3.22 -8.25 -22.38
C SER A 306 -1.77 -8.54 -21.96
N ILE A 307 -1.55 -9.54 -21.10
CA ILE A 307 -0.21 -10.00 -20.70
C ILE A 307 0.51 -10.59 -21.91
N ALA A 308 -0.17 -11.49 -22.65
CA ALA A 308 0.39 -12.08 -23.86
C ALA A 308 0.74 -11.01 -24.91
N ARG A 309 -0.17 -10.06 -25.14
CA ARG A 309 0.07 -8.93 -26.05
C ARG A 309 1.27 -8.09 -25.61
N ALA A 310 1.38 -7.77 -24.33
CA ALA A 310 2.50 -7.02 -23.79
C ALA A 310 3.84 -7.75 -23.96
N VAL A 311 3.87 -9.07 -23.75
CA VAL A 311 5.08 -9.89 -23.96
C VAL A 311 5.49 -9.85 -25.43
N SER A 312 4.60 -10.15 -26.37
CA SER A 312 4.92 -10.09 -27.79
C SER A 312 5.35 -8.69 -28.24
N ALA A 313 4.72 -7.63 -27.71
CA ALA A 313 5.12 -6.25 -27.98
C ALA A 313 6.52 -5.92 -27.44
N CYS A 314 6.90 -6.42 -26.25
CA CYS A 314 8.26 -6.25 -25.72
C CYS A 314 9.31 -6.90 -26.63
N PHE A 315 9.07 -8.12 -27.12
CA PHE A 315 10.00 -8.81 -28.01
C PHE A 315 10.09 -8.11 -29.38
N ALA A 316 8.96 -7.73 -29.96
CA ALA A 316 8.93 -6.99 -31.23
C ALA A 316 9.71 -5.68 -31.12
N LEU A 317 9.50 -4.92 -30.04
CA LEU A 317 10.19 -3.66 -29.80
C LEU A 317 11.70 -3.86 -29.58
N ALA A 318 12.11 -4.90 -28.85
CA ALA A 318 13.53 -5.20 -28.67
C ALA A 318 14.24 -5.60 -29.99
N ARG A 319 13.54 -6.31 -30.89
CA ARG A 319 14.05 -6.62 -32.24
C ARG A 319 14.19 -5.34 -33.07
N GLU A 320 13.14 -4.52 -33.14
CA GLU A 320 13.11 -3.25 -33.88
C GLU A 320 14.23 -2.29 -33.42
N GLU A 321 14.45 -2.17 -32.11
CA GLU A 321 15.55 -1.33 -31.59
C GLU A 321 16.94 -1.89 -31.93
N SER A 322 17.10 -3.21 -32.01
CA SER A 322 18.36 -3.84 -32.38
C SER A 322 18.65 -3.68 -33.88
N GLU A 323 17.60 -3.74 -34.72
CA GLU A 323 17.69 -3.58 -36.18
C GLU A 323 17.99 -2.13 -36.60
N ARG A 324 17.56 -1.14 -35.80
CA ARG A 324 17.84 0.29 -36.03
C ARG A 324 19.30 0.73 -35.79
N GLY A 325 20.23 -0.22 -35.73
CA GLY A 325 21.67 0.04 -35.61
C GLY A 325 22.17 0.29 -34.18
N GLY A 326 21.33 0.05 -33.17
CA GLY A 326 21.75 0.06 -31.77
C GLY A 326 22.51 -1.22 -31.39
N THR A 327 23.20 -1.21 -30.24
CA THR A 327 23.70 -2.45 -29.64
C THR A 327 22.52 -3.42 -29.48
N PRO A 328 22.63 -4.69 -29.89
CA PRO A 328 21.52 -5.63 -29.74
C PRO A 328 21.10 -5.72 -28.27
N LEU A 329 19.82 -5.49 -27.98
CA LEU A 329 19.26 -5.89 -26.70
C LEU A 329 19.30 -7.42 -26.70
N ARG A 330 19.72 -8.09 -25.63
CA ARG A 330 19.85 -9.57 -25.56
C ARG A 330 19.00 -10.17 -24.44
N SER A 331 18.62 -9.37 -23.46
CA SER A 331 17.92 -9.82 -22.26
C SER A 331 16.70 -8.95 -21.91
N ILE A 332 15.60 -9.60 -21.54
CA ILE A 332 14.36 -8.93 -21.07
C ILE A 332 13.93 -9.55 -19.75
N CYS A 333 13.67 -8.71 -18.74
CA CYS A 333 13.14 -9.14 -17.45
C CYS A 333 11.70 -8.68 -17.23
N PHE A 334 10.82 -9.64 -16.98
CA PHE A 334 9.42 -9.38 -16.67
C PHE A 334 9.13 -9.56 -15.17
N PRO A 335 8.39 -8.64 -14.53
CA PRO A 335 7.72 -8.92 -13.27
C PRO A 335 6.47 -9.76 -13.53
N LEU A 336 5.77 -10.18 -12.47
CA LEU A 336 4.40 -10.70 -12.59
C LEU A 336 3.44 -9.57 -12.98
N LEU A 337 3.18 -9.42 -14.27
CA LEU A 337 2.33 -8.39 -14.85
C LEU A 337 0.92 -8.45 -14.27
N GLY A 338 0.43 -7.30 -13.77
CA GLY A 338 -0.90 -7.18 -13.20
C GLY A 338 -1.13 -7.83 -11.82
N ALA A 339 -0.18 -8.61 -11.29
CA ALA A 339 -0.38 -9.42 -10.07
C ALA A 339 -0.01 -8.71 -8.75
N GLY A 340 0.29 -7.42 -8.82
CA GLY A 340 0.46 -6.54 -7.67
C GLY A 340 -0.85 -5.82 -7.34
N HIS A 341 -0.82 -4.49 -7.36
CA HIS A 341 -2.02 -3.67 -7.12
C HIS A 341 -3.07 -3.81 -8.23
N GLY A 342 -2.75 -4.44 -9.37
CA GLY A 342 -3.70 -4.76 -10.42
C GLY A 342 -4.68 -5.89 -10.08
N GLY A 343 -4.46 -6.62 -8.99
CA GLY A 343 -5.41 -7.60 -8.44
C GLY A 343 -5.45 -8.94 -9.16
N LEU A 344 -4.61 -9.18 -10.17
CA LEU A 344 -4.55 -10.49 -10.83
C LEU A 344 -3.90 -11.54 -9.93
N ASP A 345 -4.42 -12.77 -9.95
CA ASP A 345 -3.76 -13.88 -9.28
C ASP A 345 -2.31 -14.10 -9.81
N ARG A 346 -1.39 -14.35 -8.88
CA ARG A 346 0.05 -14.48 -9.19
C ARG A 346 0.36 -15.72 -10.04
N ALA A 347 -0.31 -16.85 -9.76
CA ALA A 347 -0.11 -18.07 -10.52
C ALA A 347 -0.71 -17.96 -11.92
N LEU A 348 -1.86 -17.29 -12.06
CA LEU A 348 -2.46 -16.99 -13.34
C LEU A 348 -1.57 -16.05 -14.17
N SER A 349 -1.06 -14.96 -13.60
CA SER A 349 -0.09 -14.06 -14.27
C SER A 349 1.15 -14.81 -14.74
N ALA A 350 1.73 -15.64 -13.88
CA ALA A 350 2.90 -16.46 -14.23
C ALA A 350 2.61 -17.47 -15.35
N THR A 351 1.40 -18.03 -15.39
CA THR A 351 0.97 -18.97 -16.44
C THR A 351 0.88 -18.28 -17.80
N TRP A 352 0.25 -17.10 -17.86
CA TRP A 352 0.17 -16.31 -19.10
C TRP A 352 1.54 -15.80 -19.56
N LEU A 353 2.38 -15.34 -18.62
CA LEU A 353 3.76 -14.95 -18.91
C LEU A 353 4.55 -16.11 -19.53
N ARG A 354 4.56 -17.29 -18.88
CA ARG A 354 5.27 -18.46 -19.41
C ARG A 354 4.78 -18.87 -20.78
N TRP A 355 3.46 -18.92 -20.98
CA TRP A 355 2.87 -19.28 -22.27
C TRP A 355 3.32 -18.33 -23.38
N ALA A 356 3.25 -17.01 -23.14
CA ALA A 356 3.64 -16.01 -24.13
C ALA A 356 5.16 -15.96 -24.36
N ILE A 357 5.96 -16.09 -23.31
CA ILE A 357 7.42 -16.17 -23.40
C ILE A 357 7.84 -17.39 -24.24
N ARG A 358 7.20 -18.55 -24.04
CA ARG A 358 7.47 -19.74 -24.84
C ARG A 358 7.24 -19.49 -26.33
N ASP A 359 6.13 -18.83 -26.67
CA ASP A 359 5.77 -18.52 -28.05
C ASP A 359 6.81 -17.57 -28.70
N GLU A 360 7.28 -16.57 -27.96
CA GLU A 360 8.31 -15.67 -28.47
C GLU A 360 9.71 -16.32 -28.53
N LEU A 361 10.08 -17.17 -27.57
CA LEU A 361 11.34 -17.92 -27.59
C LEU A 361 11.39 -18.97 -28.72
N ALA A 362 10.24 -19.46 -29.19
CA ALA A 362 10.19 -20.30 -30.39
C ALA A 362 10.59 -19.53 -31.66
N LYS A 363 10.40 -18.20 -31.67
CA LYS A 363 10.75 -17.30 -32.78
C LYS A 363 12.16 -16.68 -32.61
N ASP A 364 12.59 -16.47 -31.37
CA ASP A 364 13.86 -15.84 -30.99
C ASP A 364 14.54 -16.65 -29.87
N PRO A 365 15.18 -17.80 -30.21
CA PRO A 365 15.69 -18.76 -29.22
C PRO A 365 16.94 -18.25 -28.47
N ASP A 366 17.64 -17.27 -29.03
CA ASP A 366 18.87 -16.71 -28.43
C ASP A 366 18.56 -15.62 -27.39
N ARG A 367 17.29 -15.19 -27.28
CA ARG A 367 16.85 -14.21 -26.30
C ARG A 367 16.95 -14.75 -24.88
N GLN A 368 17.63 -14.00 -24.01
CA GLN A 368 17.62 -14.28 -22.57
C GLN A 368 16.37 -13.69 -21.94
N VAL A 369 15.61 -14.52 -21.22
CA VAL A 369 14.40 -14.06 -20.54
C VAL A 369 14.52 -14.30 -19.05
N HIS A 370 14.18 -13.28 -18.29
CA HIS A 370 14.20 -13.28 -16.84
C HIS A 370 12.81 -13.01 -16.29
N LEU A 371 12.50 -13.61 -15.14
CA LEU A 371 11.38 -13.25 -14.30
C LEU A 371 11.90 -12.68 -13.00
N VAL A 372 11.21 -11.70 -12.43
CA VAL A 372 11.53 -11.15 -11.11
C VAL A 372 10.32 -11.17 -10.20
N VAL A 373 10.55 -11.64 -8.98
CA VAL A 373 9.59 -11.59 -7.87
C VAL A 373 10.30 -11.10 -6.62
N ARG A 374 9.57 -10.43 -5.73
CA ARG A 374 10.18 -9.79 -4.57
C ARG A 374 10.58 -10.79 -3.47
N ASP A 375 9.79 -11.83 -3.28
CA ASP A 375 9.90 -12.72 -2.14
C ASP A 375 9.84 -14.21 -2.54
N ARG A 376 10.34 -15.05 -1.63
CA ARG A 376 10.45 -16.50 -1.84
C ARG A 376 9.08 -17.19 -1.89
N ALA A 377 8.11 -16.74 -1.09
CA ALA A 377 6.79 -17.35 -1.08
C ALA A 377 6.09 -17.19 -2.43
N THR A 378 6.20 -16.02 -3.04
CA THR A 378 5.75 -15.77 -4.41
C THR A 378 6.50 -16.65 -5.41
N ALA A 379 7.83 -16.74 -5.28
CA ALA A 379 8.65 -17.58 -6.15
C ALA A 379 8.20 -19.05 -6.13
N ASP A 380 7.95 -19.60 -4.95
CA ASP A 380 7.54 -20.99 -4.76
C ASP A 380 6.09 -21.20 -5.25
N ALA A 381 5.19 -20.23 -5.05
CA ALA A 381 3.80 -20.28 -5.53
C ALA A 381 3.67 -20.30 -7.06
N ILE A 382 4.64 -19.74 -7.79
CA ILE A 382 4.62 -19.69 -9.25
C ILE A 382 5.46 -20.78 -9.90
N ARG A 383 6.16 -21.64 -9.15
CA ARG A 383 6.92 -22.74 -9.74
C ARG A 383 5.98 -23.67 -10.54
N PRO A 384 6.40 -24.17 -11.72
CA PRO A 384 5.66 -25.22 -12.40
C PRO A 384 5.49 -26.41 -11.46
N ARG A 385 4.28 -26.99 -11.41
CA ARG A 385 4.04 -28.27 -10.72
C ARG A 385 4.45 -29.43 -11.59
#